data_AF-A0A958BXU0-F1
#
_entry.id   AF-A0A958BXU0-F1
#
_cell.length_a   1.000
_cell.length_b   1.000
_cell.length_c   1.000
_cell.angle_alpha   90.00
_cell.angle_beta   90.00
_cell.angle_gamma   90.00
#
_symmetry.space_group_name_H-M   'P 1'
#
loop_
_entity.id
_entity.type
_entity.pdbx_description
1 polymer ?
#
loop_
_entity_poly.entity_id
_entity_poly.type
_entity_poly.pdbx_seq_one_letter_code
_entity_poly.pdbx_strand_id
1 'polypeptide(L)'
;MTEHTGASYQGSAGSKYAQTADTRPANAYYERPAVLSLLPVLANQEVLDAGCGPGWYTEYLLDQGATVTACDVNAEFVRVTQARVGSRATVLQANLAEPLDFAADGSFDLVVASLVLHYLKEWQPTLREFYRVLKPQGRLVFSTHHPFMDWKHFETESYFIPELIHDEWDIGPVEFYRRPLTLMSHDLEAAGFVIERLLEPQPTPEYWRVNPEQAALFNVHPWFLVIRAKKEG
;
A
#
# COMPACT_ATOMS: atom_id res chain seq x y z
N MET A 1 6.06 22.08 5.39
CA MET A 1 7.11 21.25 4.77
C MET A 1 6.40 20.14 4.05
N THR A 2 6.39 20.18 2.73
CA THR A 2 5.79 19.16 1.86
C THR A 2 6.68 17.92 1.93
N GLU A 3 6.36 16.99 2.84
CA GLU A 3 7.15 15.79 3.10
C GLU A 3 6.90 14.73 2.01
N HIS A 4 7.99 14.31 1.34
CA HIS A 4 8.35 13.09 0.58
C HIS A 4 7.30 12.15 -0.07
N THR A 5 6.00 12.42 -0.05
CA THR A 5 5.00 11.55 -0.65
C THR A 5 5.08 11.60 -2.18
N GLY A 6 5.62 10.55 -2.78
CA GLY A 6 5.68 10.37 -4.24
C GLY A 6 6.87 11.02 -4.96
N ALA A 7 7.83 11.63 -4.24
CA ALA A 7 9.03 12.21 -4.85
C ALA A 7 9.83 11.18 -5.67
N SER A 8 9.95 9.95 -5.16
CA SER A 8 10.67 8.84 -5.80
C SER A 8 10.09 8.39 -7.13
N TYR A 9 8.83 8.74 -7.43
CA TYR A 9 8.15 8.34 -8.67
C TYR A 9 7.91 9.52 -9.62
N GLN A 10 8.49 10.69 -9.36
CA GLN A 10 8.39 11.82 -10.26
C GLN A 10 9.13 11.57 -11.59
N GLY A 11 8.62 12.17 -12.66
CA GLY A 11 9.24 12.10 -13.99
C GLY A 11 9.39 10.67 -14.50
N SER A 12 10.56 10.35 -15.06
CA SER A 12 10.79 9.07 -15.76
C SER A 12 10.71 7.82 -14.85
N ALA A 13 10.92 7.97 -13.53
CA ALA A 13 10.86 6.87 -12.58
C ALA A 13 9.44 6.27 -12.50
N GLY A 14 8.42 7.13 -12.40
CA GLY A 14 7.01 6.71 -12.43
C GLY A 14 6.64 6.01 -13.73
N SER A 15 7.05 6.55 -14.89
CA SER A 15 6.78 5.90 -16.18
C SER A 15 7.45 4.52 -16.31
N LYS A 16 8.71 4.36 -15.86
CA LYS A 16 9.41 3.07 -15.86
C LYS A 16 8.74 2.07 -14.91
N TYR A 17 8.33 2.54 -13.72
CA TYR A 17 7.62 1.70 -12.76
C TYR A 17 6.29 1.21 -13.36
N ALA A 18 5.49 2.11 -13.94
CA ALA A 18 4.20 1.76 -14.55
C ALA A 18 4.29 0.70 -15.65
N GLN A 19 5.39 0.67 -16.42
CA GLN A 19 5.61 -0.33 -17.48
C GLN A 19 5.87 -1.74 -16.94
N THR A 20 6.36 -1.87 -15.71
CA THR A 20 6.80 -3.16 -15.15
C THR A 20 6.00 -3.57 -13.92
N ALA A 21 5.20 -2.67 -13.34
CA ALA A 21 4.49 -2.87 -12.08
C ALA A 21 3.71 -4.19 -12.07
N ASP A 22 2.95 -4.48 -13.11
CA ASP A 22 2.09 -5.66 -13.20
C ASP A 22 2.89 -6.97 -13.16
N THR A 23 4.12 -6.98 -13.67
CA THR A 23 4.94 -8.19 -13.85
C THR A 23 6.15 -8.27 -12.90
N ARG A 24 6.41 -7.24 -12.08
CA ARG A 24 7.48 -7.27 -11.07
C ARG A 24 7.27 -8.46 -10.12
N PRO A 25 8.20 -9.43 -10.04
CA PRO A 25 7.96 -10.68 -9.32
C PRO A 25 7.60 -10.50 -7.84
N ALA A 26 8.28 -9.60 -7.14
CA ALA A 26 8.01 -9.30 -5.72
C ALA A 26 6.58 -8.79 -5.49
N ASN A 27 6.04 -8.03 -6.45
CA ASN A 27 4.68 -7.53 -6.37
C ASN A 27 3.69 -8.61 -6.83
N ALA A 28 3.89 -9.17 -8.03
CA ALA A 28 2.96 -10.08 -8.68
C ALA A 28 2.78 -11.43 -7.97
N TYR A 29 3.86 -11.97 -7.39
CA TYR A 29 3.91 -13.37 -6.96
C TYR A 29 4.27 -13.55 -5.48
N TYR A 30 4.30 -12.46 -4.71
CA TYR A 30 4.55 -12.47 -3.26
C TYR A 30 3.65 -11.50 -2.51
N GLU A 31 3.72 -10.21 -2.81
CA GLU A 31 2.92 -9.19 -2.13
C GLU A 31 1.44 -9.24 -2.49
N ARG A 32 1.10 -9.15 -3.78
CA ARG A 32 -0.31 -9.12 -4.23
C ARG A 32 -1.08 -10.34 -3.77
N PRO A 33 -0.60 -11.59 -3.96
CA PRO A 33 -1.31 -12.77 -3.47
C PRO A 33 -1.63 -12.69 -1.97
N ALA A 34 -0.72 -12.14 -1.17
CA ALA A 34 -0.91 -11.93 0.26
C ALA A 34 -1.99 -10.88 0.56
N VAL A 35 -1.94 -9.70 -0.06
CA VAL A 35 -3.00 -8.68 0.08
C VAL A 35 -4.36 -9.23 -0.33
N LEU A 36 -4.44 -9.84 -1.51
CA LEU A 36 -5.67 -10.41 -2.05
C LEU A 36 -6.28 -11.46 -1.11
N SER A 37 -5.45 -12.28 -0.46
CA SER A 37 -5.91 -13.29 0.50
C SER A 37 -6.59 -12.72 1.75
N LEU A 38 -6.35 -11.44 2.05
CA LEU A 38 -6.96 -10.75 3.19
C LEU A 38 -8.17 -9.90 2.80
N LEU A 39 -8.44 -9.69 1.50
CA LEU A 39 -9.60 -8.91 1.08
C LEU A 39 -10.91 -9.63 1.48
N PRO A 40 -11.94 -8.88 1.88
CA PRO A 40 -13.28 -9.44 2.07
C PRO A 40 -13.94 -9.75 0.72
N VAL A 41 -15.19 -10.22 0.74
CA VAL A 41 -16.02 -10.26 -0.47
C VAL A 41 -16.25 -8.83 -0.96
N LEU A 42 -15.96 -8.57 -2.24
CA LEU A 42 -15.92 -7.22 -2.80
C LEU A 42 -17.19 -6.82 -3.58
N ALA A 43 -18.03 -7.78 -3.95
CA ALA A 43 -19.22 -7.52 -4.75
C ALA A 43 -20.15 -6.50 -4.04
N ASN A 44 -20.45 -5.40 -4.72
CA ASN A 44 -21.25 -4.27 -4.24
C ASN A 44 -20.67 -3.56 -3.00
N GLN A 45 -19.35 -3.62 -2.78
CA GLN A 45 -18.67 -2.83 -1.74
C GLN A 45 -18.17 -1.50 -2.30
N GLU A 46 -18.24 -0.44 -1.50
CA GLU A 46 -17.57 0.82 -1.75
C GLU A 46 -16.11 0.72 -1.29
N VAL A 47 -15.16 0.85 -2.21
CA VAL A 47 -13.74 0.63 -1.94
C VAL A 47 -12.90 1.85 -2.31
N LEU A 48 -12.02 2.26 -1.39
CA LEU A 48 -10.97 3.24 -1.65
C LEU A 48 -9.65 2.50 -1.94
N ASP A 49 -9.08 2.69 -3.13
CA ASP A 49 -7.70 2.32 -3.45
C ASP A 49 -6.78 3.54 -3.20
N ALA A 50 -6.16 3.56 -2.02
CA ALA A 50 -5.36 4.67 -1.52
C ALA A 50 -3.87 4.46 -1.87
N GLY A 51 -3.33 5.30 -2.76
CA GLY A 51 -2.01 5.08 -3.35
C GLY A 51 -2.06 4.08 -4.50
N CYS A 52 -3.02 4.28 -5.42
CA CYS A 52 -3.37 3.28 -6.44
C CYS A 52 -2.27 2.99 -7.48
N GLY A 53 -1.23 3.83 -7.56
CA GLY A 53 -0.14 3.66 -8.49
C GLY A 53 -0.63 3.50 -9.94
N PRO A 54 -0.07 2.55 -10.72
CA PRO A 54 -0.51 2.27 -12.09
C PRO A 54 -1.89 1.59 -12.24
N GLY A 55 -2.65 1.42 -11.15
CA GLY A 55 -4.07 1.04 -11.20
C GLY A 55 -4.36 -0.46 -11.23
N TRP A 56 -3.37 -1.31 -10.90
CA TRP A 56 -3.58 -2.77 -10.88
C TRP A 56 -4.65 -3.19 -9.87
N TYR A 57 -4.57 -2.66 -8.64
CA TYR A 57 -5.57 -2.94 -7.60
C TYR A 57 -6.93 -2.32 -7.98
N THR A 58 -6.98 -1.08 -8.46
CA THR A 58 -8.21 -0.48 -9.01
C THR A 58 -8.93 -1.40 -10.00
N GLU A 59 -8.22 -1.89 -11.01
CA GLU A 59 -8.79 -2.79 -12.02
C GLU A 59 -9.25 -4.11 -11.42
N TYR A 60 -8.43 -4.75 -10.58
CA TYR A 60 -8.80 -5.98 -9.90
C TYR A 60 -10.07 -5.81 -9.06
N LEU A 61 -10.14 -4.76 -8.24
CA LEU A 61 -11.28 -4.48 -7.36
C LEU A 61 -12.57 -4.28 -8.17
N LEU A 62 -12.50 -3.56 -9.29
CA LEU A 62 -13.61 -3.39 -10.23
C LEU A 62 -14.07 -4.73 -10.81
N ASP A 63 -13.12 -5.58 -11.24
CA ASP A 63 -13.41 -6.88 -11.83
C ASP A 63 -14.03 -7.86 -10.79
N GLN A 64 -13.81 -7.62 -9.49
CA GLN A 64 -14.49 -8.32 -8.39
C GLN A 64 -15.87 -7.73 -8.01
N GLY A 65 -16.33 -6.71 -8.74
CA GLY A 65 -17.66 -6.11 -8.58
C GLY A 65 -17.76 -5.03 -7.51
N ALA A 66 -16.65 -4.43 -7.08
CA ALA A 66 -16.65 -3.26 -6.20
C ALA A 66 -16.97 -1.96 -6.95
N THR A 67 -17.51 -0.98 -6.24
CA THR A 67 -17.48 0.43 -6.65
C THR A 67 -16.17 1.04 -6.14
N VAL A 68 -15.32 1.53 -7.04
CA VAL A 68 -13.97 1.96 -6.66
C VAL A 68 -13.79 3.46 -6.81
N THR A 69 -13.28 4.09 -5.75
CA THR A 69 -12.57 5.37 -5.82
C THR A 69 -11.09 5.12 -5.62
N ALA A 70 -10.25 5.63 -6.50
CA ALA A 70 -8.81 5.48 -6.44
C ALA A 70 -8.14 6.85 -6.31
N CYS A 71 -7.06 6.94 -5.54
CA CYS A 71 -6.27 8.15 -5.50
C CYS A 71 -4.76 7.88 -5.45
N ASP A 72 -3.98 8.81 -6.00
CA ASP A 72 -2.53 8.82 -5.89
C ASP A 72 -2.03 10.28 -5.91
N VAL A 73 -0.88 10.55 -5.30
CA VAL A 73 -0.26 11.88 -5.33
C VAL A 73 0.39 12.17 -6.69
N ASN A 74 0.80 11.11 -7.40
CA ASN A 74 1.48 11.20 -8.67
C ASN A 74 0.48 11.32 -9.83
N ALA A 75 0.45 12.48 -10.48
CA ALA A 75 -0.43 12.77 -11.62
C ALA A 75 -0.28 11.78 -12.79
N GLU A 76 0.91 11.21 -13.01
CA GLU A 76 1.12 10.23 -14.08
C GLU A 76 0.45 8.90 -13.75
N PHE A 77 0.51 8.46 -12.48
CA PHE A 77 -0.20 7.27 -12.01
C PHE A 77 -1.71 7.44 -12.09
N VAL A 78 -2.23 8.62 -11.72
CA VAL A 78 -3.64 8.98 -11.92
C VAL A 78 -4.03 8.83 -13.40
N ARG A 79 -3.23 9.40 -14.32
CA ARG A 79 -3.48 9.34 -15.76
C ARG A 79 -3.44 7.90 -16.30
N VAL A 80 -2.46 7.11 -15.90
CA VAL A 80 -2.33 5.69 -16.29
C VAL A 80 -3.51 4.87 -15.77
N THR A 81 -3.92 5.08 -14.53
CA THR A 81 -5.07 4.39 -13.92
C THR A 81 -6.36 4.77 -14.62
N GLN A 82 -6.59 6.05 -14.90
CA GLN A 82 -7.75 6.51 -15.70
C GLN A 82 -7.81 5.84 -17.08
N ALA A 83 -6.66 5.72 -17.77
CA ALA A 83 -6.59 5.04 -19.05
C ALA A 83 -6.87 3.52 -18.94
N ARG A 84 -6.42 2.87 -17.86
CA ARG A 84 -6.64 1.44 -17.60
C ARG A 84 -8.11 1.14 -17.32
N VAL A 85 -8.76 1.92 -16.45
CA VAL A 85 -10.11 1.59 -15.95
C VAL A 85 -11.23 2.28 -16.71
N GLY A 86 -10.92 3.32 -17.49
CA GLY A 86 -11.93 4.14 -18.18
C GLY A 86 -12.89 4.79 -17.18
N SER A 87 -14.18 4.80 -17.51
CA SER A 87 -15.23 5.37 -16.65
C SER A 87 -15.73 4.43 -15.55
N ARG A 88 -15.04 3.30 -15.30
CA ARG A 88 -15.48 2.30 -14.31
C ARG A 88 -15.20 2.72 -12.86
N ALA A 89 -14.26 3.63 -12.63
CA ALA A 89 -13.93 4.14 -11.30
C ALA A 89 -13.71 5.67 -11.31
N THR A 90 -13.86 6.28 -10.14
CA THR A 90 -13.40 7.65 -9.89
C THR A 90 -11.91 7.60 -9.56
N VAL A 91 -11.07 8.35 -10.28
CA VAL A 91 -9.61 8.36 -10.07
C VAL A 91 -9.14 9.80 -9.87
N LEU A 92 -8.58 10.09 -8.69
CA LEU A 92 -8.28 11.44 -8.22
C LEU A 92 -6.79 11.60 -7.92
N GLN A 93 -6.27 12.81 -8.14
CA GLN A 93 -4.98 13.17 -7.57
C GLN A 93 -5.18 13.65 -6.13
N ALA A 94 -4.60 12.96 -5.16
CA ALA A 94 -4.70 13.32 -3.74
C ALA A 94 -3.45 12.89 -2.95
N ASN A 95 -3.11 13.67 -1.93
CA ASN A 95 -2.02 13.37 -1.02
C ASN A 95 -2.58 12.69 0.25
N LEU A 96 -2.16 11.47 0.55
CA LEU A 96 -2.64 10.74 1.73
C LEU A 96 -2.21 11.38 3.06
N ALA A 97 -1.21 12.27 3.05
CA ALA A 97 -0.82 13.06 4.22
C ALA A 97 -1.75 14.26 4.49
N GLU A 98 -2.71 14.53 3.61
CA GLU A 98 -3.70 15.61 3.70
C GLU A 98 -5.12 15.05 3.90
N PRO A 99 -6.08 15.88 4.35
CA PRO A 99 -7.48 15.47 4.45
C PRO A 99 -8.04 14.97 3.12
N LEU A 100 -8.79 13.86 3.17
CA LEU A 100 -9.46 13.26 2.01
C LEU A 100 -10.83 13.92 1.80
N ASP A 101 -10.82 15.23 1.47
CA ASP A 101 -12.03 16.06 1.36
C ASP A 101 -13.01 15.60 0.25
N PHE A 102 -12.54 14.78 -0.68
CA PHE A 102 -13.40 14.15 -1.70
C PHE A 102 -14.30 13.04 -1.13
N ALA A 103 -14.05 12.58 0.11
CA ALA A 103 -14.74 11.47 0.73
C ALA A 103 -15.50 11.90 1.98
N ALA A 104 -16.79 11.55 2.01
CA ALA A 104 -17.63 11.73 3.19
C ALA A 104 -17.27 10.72 4.29
N ASP A 105 -17.61 11.04 5.54
CA ASP A 105 -17.50 10.13 6.67
C ASP A 105 -18.31 8.86 6.41
N GLY A 106 -17.74 7.69 6.70
CA GLY A 106 -18.45 6.42 6.54
C GLY A 106 -18.91 6.13 5.10
N SER A 107 -18.16 6.55 4.09
CA SER A 107 -18.49 6.34 2.68
C SER A 107 -17.98 5.00 2.13
N PHE A 108 -16.90 4.43 2.68
CA PHE A 108 -16.27 3.20 2.17
C PHE A 108 -16.47 2.00 3.10
N ASP A 109 -16.68 0.82 2.54
CA ASP A 109 -16.65 -0.45 3.27
C ASP A 109 -15.20 -0.96 3.47
N LEU A 110 -14.31 -0.63 2.54
CA LEU A 110 -12.92 -1.08 2.52
C LEU A 110 -11.99 0.04 2.03
N VAL A 111 -10.83 0.17 2.69
CA VAL A 111 -9.66 0.90 2.18
C VAL A 111 -8.57 -0.13 1.88
N VAL A 112 -8.02 -0.09 0.67
CA VAL A 112 -6.81 -0.82 0.27
C VAL A 112 -5.67 0.18 0.14
N ALA A 113 -4.55 -0.06 0.82
CA ALA A 113 -3.36 0.80 0.79
C ALA A 113 -2.11 -0.05 0.57
N SER A 114 -1.90 -0.50 -0.67
CA SER A 114 -0.80 -1.40 -1.01
C SER A 114 0.52 -0.65 -1.13
N LEU A 115 1.54 -1.07 -0.36
CA LEU A 115 2.91 -0.57 -0.43
C LEU A 115 3.01 0.97 -0.48
N VAL A 116 2.19 1.68 0.30
CA VAL A 116 2.15 3.16 0.28
C VAL A 116 2.52 3.78 1.62
N LEU A 117 2.17 3.15 2.74
CA LEU A 117 2.29 3.78 4.06
C LEU A 117 3.76 4.04 4.46
N HIS A 118 4.72 3.24 4.01
CA HIS A 118 6.15 3.49 4.28
C HIS A 118 6.69 4.75 3.60
N TYR A 119 6.00 5.34 2.63
CA TYR A 119 6.36 6.66 2.10
C TYR A 119 5.94 7.81 3.02
N LEU A 120 5.10 7.52 4.02
CA LEU A 120 4.61 8.50 4.98
C LEU A 120 5.50 8.49 6.21
N LYS A 121 6.06 9.66 6.53
CA LYS A 121 6.80 9.84 7.78
C LYS A 121 5.92 9.59 8.99
N GLU A 122 4.71 10.14 8.99
CA GLU A 122 3.72 10.00 10.06
C GLU A 122 2.49 9.27 9.54
N TRP A 123 2.13 8.14 10.15
CA TRP A 123 0.95 7.37 9.75
C TRP A 123 -0.35 7.93 10.35
N GLN A 124 -0.26 8.60 11.50
CA GLN A 124 -1.40 9.04 12.29
C GLN A 124 -2.43 9.88 11.51
N PRO A 125 -2.05 10.92 10.74
CA PRO A 125 -3.03 11.70 9.98
C PRO A 125 -3.79 10.84 8.96
N THR A 126 -3.07 10.03 8.19
CA THR A 126 -3.64 9.16 7.15
C THR A 126 -4.53 8.07 7.74
N LEU A 127 -4.09 7.40 8.81
CA LEU A 127 -4.90 6.37 9.46
C LEU A 127 -6.18 6.94 10.06
N ARG A 128 -6.15 8.17 10.61
CA ARG A 128 -7.37 8.85 11.07
C ARG A 128 -8.33 9.16 9.92
N GLU A 129 -7.81 9.58 8.77
CA GLU A 129 -8.64 9.80 7.58
C GLU A 129 -9.23 8.48 7.06
N PHE A 130 -8.44 7.41 7.00
CA PHE A 130 -8.95 6.07 6.66
C PHE A 130 -10.04 5.63 7.64
N TYR A 131 -9.85 5.84 8.94
CA TYR A 131 -10.86 5.54 9.95
C TYR A 131 -12.12 6.38 9.75
N ARG A 132 -11.99 7.68 9.46
CA ARG A 132 -13.13 8.60 9.23
C ARG A 132 -13.97 8.15 8.04
N VAL A 133 -13.34 7.88 6.89
CA VAL A 133 -14.05 7.55 5.64
C VAL A 133 -14.60 6.12 5.64
N LEU A 134 -14.09 5.22 6.49
CA LEU A 134 -14.64 3.88 6.64
C LEU A 134 -15.99 3.88 7.38
N LYS A 135 -16.94 3.09 6.87
CA LYS A 135 -18.19 2.74 7.55
C LYS A 135 -17.91 2.02 8.88
N PRO A 136 -18.84 2.04 9.84
CA PRO A 136 -18.76 1.14 10.99
C PRO A 136 -18.54 -0.31 10.55
N GLN A 137 -17.62 -1.03 11.20
CA GLN A 137 -17.18 -2.38 10.80
C GLN A 137 -16.43 -2.47 9.46
N GLY A 138 -16.13 -1.34 8.82
CA GLY A 138 -15.30 -1.25 7.64
C GLY A 138 -13.85 -1.67 7.91
N ARG A 139 -13.13 -2.02 6.85
CA ARG A 139 -11.78 -2.59 6.97
C ARG A 139 -10.73 -1.76 6.25
N LEU A 140 -9.53 -1.78 6.80
CA LEU A 140 -8.31 -1.35 6.14
C LEU A 140 -7.49 -2.60 5.84
N VAL A 141 -7.07 -2.78 4.59
CA VAL A 141 -6.06 -3.77 4.19
C VAL A 141 -4.89 -3.01 3.60
N PHE A 142 -3.70 -3.17 4.17
CA PHE A 142 -2.51 -2.50 3.66
C PHE A 142 -1.31 -3.44 3.69
N SER A 143 -0.34 -3.13 2.84
CA SER A 143 0.97 -3.77 2.83
C SER A 143 2.07 -2.73 2.96
N THR A 144 3.20 -3.14 3.54
CA THR A 144 4.37 -2.28 3.74
C THR A 144 5.64 -3.12 3.80
N HIS A 145 6.80 -2.46 3.77
CA HIS A 145 8.08 -3.10 4.05
C HIS A 145 8.09 -3.69 5.46
N HIS A 146 8.71 -4.86 5.60
CA HIS A 146 8.76 -5.52 6.89
C HIS A 146 9.80 -4.86 7.81
N PRO A 147 9.43 -4.49 9.05
CA PRO A 147 10.27 -3.68 9.93
C PRO A 147 11.62 -4.33 10.27
N PHE A 148 11.63 -5.65 10.46
CA PHE A 148 12.85 -6.41 10.70
C PHE A 148 13.77 -6.47 9.48
N MET A 149 13.21 -6.54 8.26
CA MET A 149 14.04 -6.66 7.07
C MET A 149 14.68 -5.33 6.69
N ASP A 150 13.95 -4.22 6.83
CA ASP A 150 14.56 -2.89 6.69
C ASP A 150 15.69 -2.70 7.71
N TRP A 151 15.48 -3.09 8.98
CA TRP A 151 16.54 -3.03 10.01
C TRP A 151 17.75 -3.89 9.70
N LYS A 152 17.54 -5.10 9.17
CA LYS A 152 18.62 -6.02 8.82
C LYS A 152 19.39 -5.57 7.58
N HIS A 153 18.69 -4.96 6.62
CA HIS A 153 19.25 -4.64 5.31
C HIS A 153 19.96 -3.28 5.29
N PHE A 154 19.47 -2.31 6.06
CA PHE A 154 20.01 -0.95 6.08
C PHE A 154 20.72 -0.66 7.40
N GLU A 155 21.87 0.03 7.32
CA GLU A 155 22.55 0.56 8.50
C GLU A 155 21.71 1.68 9.10
N THR A 156 21.21 1.46 10.31
CA THR A 156 20.30 2.38 11.01
C THR A 156 20.70 2.47 12.49
N GLU A 157 20.39 3.60 13.12
CA GLU A 157 20.89 3.87 14.47
C GLU A 157 20.12 3.08 15.54
N SER A 158 18.79 2.96 15.40
CA SER A 158 17.96 2.36 16.44
C SER A 158 16.68 1.76 15.91
N TYR A 159 16.50 0.44 16.07
CA TYR A 159 15.29 -0.26 15.62
C TYR A 159 13.98 0.46 16.00
N PHE A 160 13.96 1.07 17.18
CA PHE A 160 12.78 1.69 17.79
C PHE A 160 12.44 3.11 17.30
N ILE A 161 13.24 3.70 16.41
CA ILE A 161 13.01 5.05 15.88
C ILE A 161 12.71 4.93 14.37
N PRO A 162 11.68 5.63 13.85
CA PRO A 162 11.49 5.77 12.41
C PRO A 162 12.65 6.52 11.76
N GLU A 163 13.21 5.98 10.68
CA GLU A 163 14.37 6.54 9.99
C GLU A 163 14.09 6.59 8.49
N LEU A 164 14.50 7.69 7.84
CA LEU A 164 14.42 7.82 6.38
C LEU A 164 15.56 7.00 5.75
N ILE A 165 15.18 6.05 4.92
CA ILE A 165 16.07 5.22 4.12
C ILE A 165 16.17 5.83 2.72
N HIS A 166 17.41 5.87 2.20
CA HIS A 166 17.70 6.18 0.81
C HIS A 166 18.19 4.90 0.16
N ASP A 167 17.54 4.49 -0.92
CA ASP A 167 17.84 3.27 -1.67
C ASP A 167 17.91 3.58 -3.17
N GLU A 168 18.55 2.72 -3.95
CA GLU A 168 18.68 2.87 -5.40
C GLU A 168 18.03 1.68 -6.09
N TRP A 169 16.95 1.93 -6.82
CA TRP A 169 16.22 0.90 -7.56
C TRP A 169 16.50 1.03 -9.06
N ASP A 170 16.05 0.06 -9.85
CA ASP A 170 16.12 0.10 -11.32
C ASP A 170 15.35 1.29 -11.95
N ILE A 171 14.48 1.91 -11.18
CA ILE A 171 13.73 3.13 -11.56
C ILE A 171 14.43 4.43 -11.14
N GLY A 172 15.49 4.36 -10.35
CA GLY A 172 16.21 5.49 -9.78
C GLY A 172 16.18 5.52 -8.24
N PRO A 173 16.55 6.64 -7.62
CA PRO A 173 16.59 6.78 -6.18
C PRO A 173 15.18 6.73 -5.57
N VAL A 174 15.06 5.98 -4.48
CA VAL A 174 13.82 5.81 -3.72
C VAL A 174 14.06 6.14 -2.26
N GLU A 175 13.10 6.84 -1.66
CA GLU A 175 13.11 7.24 -0.28
C GLU A 175 11.89 6.64 0.42
N PHE A 176 12.10 6.03 1.59
CA PHE A 176 11.00 5.51 2.41
C PHE A 176 11.38 5.50 3.88
N TYR A 177 10.39 5.46 4.76
CA TYR A 177 10.58 5.39 6.19
C TYR A 177 10.52 3.96 6.68
N ARG A 178 11.62 3.51 7.26
CA ARG A 178 11.62 2.34 8.14
C ARG A 178 10.82 2.70 9.39
N ARG A 179 9.99 1.78 9.88
CA ARG A 179 9.20 1.96 11.09
C ARG A 179 9.23 0.68 11.95
N PRO A 180 9.40 0.74 13.27
CA PRO A 180 9.32 -0.45 14.12
C PRO A 180 7.89 -1.01 14.20
N LEU A 181 7.79 -2.33 14.38
CA LEU A 181 6.50 -3.02 14.53
C LEU A 181 5.64 -2.45 15.67
N THR A 182 6.25 -2.15 16.83
CA THR A 182 5.54 -1.57 17.98
C THR A 182 4.87 -0.23 17.65
N LEU A 183 5.51 0.59 16.81
CA LEU A 183 4.95 1.86 16.42
C LEU A 183 3.87 1.69 15.35
N MET A 184 4.03 0.74 14.41
CA MET A 184 2.95 0.37 13.48
C MET A 184 1.69 -0.07 14.22
N SER A 185 1.81 -0.94 15.24
CA SER A 185 0.67 -1.42 16.02
C SER A 185 0.05 -0.31 16.88
N HIS A 186 0.89 0.50 17.53
CA HIS A 186 0.42 1.67 18.28
C HIS A 186 -0.32 2.65 17.38
N ASP A 187 0.14 2.85 16.14
CA ASP A 187 -0.49 3.82 15.26
C ASP A 187 -1.89 3.41 14.81
N LEU A 188 -2.06 2.11 14.54
CA LEU A 188 -3.37 1.54 14.25
C LEU A 188 -4.31 1.65 15.46
N GLU A 189 -3.83 1.28 16.64
CA GLU A 189 -4.59 1.39 17.89
C GLU A 189 -5.03 2.84 18.15
N ALA A 190 -4.11 3.81 18.08
CA ALA A 190 -4.40 5.22 18.34
C ALA A 190 -5.36 5.84 17.32
N ALA A 191 -5.43 5.30 16.10
CA ALA A 191 -6.43 5.68 15.10
C ALA A 191 -7.80 5.00 15.30
N GLY A 192 -7.91 4.05 16.24
CA GLY A 192 -9.14 3.32 16.57
C GLY A 192 -9.30 1.97 15.85
N PHE A 193 -8.26 1.49 15.17
CA PHE A 193 -8.31 0.20 14.48
C PHE A 193 -7.96 -0.97 15.39
N VAL A 194 -8.66 -2.08 15.19
CA VAL A 194 -8.27 -3.40 15.72
C VAL A 194 -7.64 -4.23 14.61
N ILE A 195 -6.46 -4.79 14.87
CA ILE A 195 -5.78 -5.71 13.95
C ILE A 195 -6.51 -7.05 13.95
N GLU A 196 -7.19 -7.38 12.84
CA GLU A 196 -7.82 -8.69 12.66
C GLU A 196 -6.79 -9.74 12.22
N ARG A 197 -5.84 -9.35 11.37
CA ARG A 197 -4.81 -10.24 10.81
C ARG A 197 -3.52 -9.49 10.53
N LEU A 198 -2.41 -10.17 10.82
CA LEU A 198 -1.07 -9.86 10.36
C LEU A 198 -0.57 -11.06 9.56
N LEU A 199 0.01 -10.79 8.39
CA LEU A 199 0.49 -11.82 7.47
C LEU A 199 1.85 -11.41 6.89
N GLU A 200 2.80 -12.31 7.02
CA GLU A 200 4.12 -12.25 6.39
C GLU A 200 4.06 -13.17 5.15
N PRO A 201 4.20 -12.64 3.92
CA PRO A 201 4.01 -13.45 2.71
C PRO A 201 5.06 -14.56 2.56
N GLN A 202 4.72 -15.56 1.76
CA GLN A 202 5.64 -16.58 1.28
C GLN A 202 5.63 -16.59 -0.26
N PRO A 203 6.76 -16.88 -0.93
CA PRO A 203 6.80 -16.91 -2.39
C PRO A 203 5.82 -17.95 -2.94
N THR A 204 4.98 -17.53 -3.88
CA THR A 204 4.08 -18.47 -4.57
C THR A 204 4.88 -19.44 -5.44
N PRO A 205 4.29 -20.60 -5.83
CA PRO A 205 4.94 -21.51 -6.78
C PRO A 205 5.37 -20.83 -8.10
N GLU A 206 4.63 -19.82 -8.56
CA GLU A 206 5.00 -19.08 -9.77
C GLU A 206 6.23 -18.18 -9.53
N TYR A 207 6.39 -17.59 -8.34
CA TYR A 207 7.62 -16.86 -7.99
C TYR A 207 8.85 -17.75 -8.15
N TRP A 208 8.80 -18.96 -7.57
CA TRP A 208 9.89 -19.94 -7.69
C TRP A 208 10.23 -20.28 -9.15
N ARG A 209 9.27 -20.19 -10.07
CA ARG A 209 9.50 -20.43 -11.50
C ARG A 209 10.13 -19.23 -12.20
N VAL A 210 9.67 -18.01 -11.90
CA VAL A 210 10.13 -16.79 -12.61
C VAL A 210 11.43 -16.23 -12.04
N ASN A 211 11.68 -16.40 -10.74
CA ASN A 211 12.88 -15.90 -10.07
C ASN A 211 13.21 -16.76 -8.82
N PRO A 212 13.75 -17.98 -9.02
CA PRO A 212 14.04 -18.92 -7.94
C PRO A 212 15.06 -18.40 -6.92
N GLU A 213 16.03 -17.58 -7.34
CA GLU A 213 17.06 -17.04 -6.45
C GLU A 213 16.45 -16.06 -5.43
N GLN A 214 15.67 -15.08 -5.91
CA GLN A 214 14.99 -14.15 -5.01
C GLN A 214 13.89 -14.84 -4.21
N ALA A 215 13.19 -15.82 -4.79
CA ALA A 215 12.22 -16.63 -4.05
C ALA A 215 12.88 -17.37 -2.88
N ALA A 216 14.07 -17.96 -3.07
CA ALA A 216 14.80 -18.62 -1.98
C ALA A 216 15.13 -17.64 -0.83
N LEU A 217 15.50 -16.41 -1.16
CA LEU A 217 15.74 -15.36 -0.18
C LEU A 217 14.44 -14.98 0.57
N PHE A 218 13.36 -14.74 -0.17
CA PHE A 218 12.08 -14.30 0.38
C PHE A 218 11.36 -15.41 1.16
N ASN A 219 11.69 -16.67 0.90
CA ASN A 219 11.17 -17.83 1.64
C ASN A 219 11.69 -17.91 3.08
N VAL A 220 12.87 -17.36 3.35
CA VAL A 220 13.49 -17.39 4.69
C VAL A 220 13.56 -16.01 5.35
N HIS A 221 13.19 -14.96 4.63
CA HIS A 221 13.23 -13.57 5.08
C HIS A 221 11.93 -12.85 4.70
N PRO A 222 11.12 -12.38 5.67
CA PRO A 222 9.83 -11.77 5.37
C PRO A 222 10.04 -10.33 4.90
N TRP A 223 10.06 -10.08 3.60
CA TRP A 223 10.34 -8.72 3.07
C TRP A 223 9.19 -7.73 3.20
N PHE A 224 7.95 -8.23 3.25
CA PHE A 224 6.75 -7.41 3.39
C PHE A 224 5.91 -7.87 4.57
N LEU A 225 5.08 -6.94 5.04
CA LEU A 225 4.08 -7.15 6.06
C LEU A 225 2.74 -6.73 5.50
N VAL A 226 1.72 -7.59 5.62
CA VAL A 226 0.35 -7.28 5.23
C VAL A 226 -0.54 -7.33 6.47
N ILE A 227 -1.33 -6.28 6.67
CA ILE A 227 -2.23 -6.16 7.81
C ILE A 227 -3.65 -5.92 7.32
N ARG A 228 -4.59 -6.66 7.90
CA ARG A 228 -6.01 -6.33 7.87
C ARG A 228 -6.43 -5.83 9.24
N ALA A 229 -6.92 -4.61 9.27
CA ALA A 229 -7.45 -3.95 10.45
C ALA A 229 -8.91 -3.57 10.24
N LYS A 230 -9.65 -3.43 11.33
CA LYS A 230 -11.08 -3.15 11.34
C LYS A 230 -11.38 -1.92 12.18
N LYS A 231 -12.27 -1.07 11.68
CA LYS A 231 -12.90 -0.01 12.46
C LYS A 231 -13.93 -0.63 13.39
N GLU A 232 -13.69 -0.57 14.69
CA GLU A 232 -14.72 -0.89 15.69
C GLU A 232 -15.69 0.29 15.84
N GLY A 233 -16.96 -0.02 16.07
CA GLY A 233 -18.07 0.95 16.06
C GLY A 233 -18.07 1.92 17.23
#